data_AF-A0AAQ0EQU0-F1
#
_entry.id   AF-A0AAQ0EQU0-F1
#
_cell.length_a   1.000
_cell.length_b   1.000
_cell.length_c   1.000
_cell.angle_alpha   90.00
_cell.angle_beta   90.00
_cell.angle_gamma   90.00
#
_symmetry.space_group_name_H-M   'P 1'
#
loop_
_entity.id
_entity.type
_entity.pdbx_description
1 polymer ?
#
loop_
_entity_poly.entity_id
_entity_poly.type
_entity_poly.pdbx_seq_one_letter_code
_entity_poly.pdbx_strand_id
1 'polypeptide(L)'
;MRAVLHLEHKRYFQNHGNILFEKIAPVSDCRKLEAELKLFLEEVAVAKDRLLQRWRENVFRSLPGVQAIVKKARLDKFAAELTHRSRVALVKDLWMLTEEEIRFSDCDCAILLRLSGEKVGWGLFFTGEYPSGVLEWDSGTSAIVLGFSSAGFPN
;
A
#
# COMPACT_ATOMS: atom_id res chain seq x y z
N MET A 1 -20.59 1.20 -2.71
CA MET A 1 -20.61 2.59 -3.23
C MET A 1 -19.33 2.83 -4.03
N ARG A 2 -19.36 3.66 -5.07
CA ARG A 2 -18.15 3.98 -5.85
C ARG A 2 -17.44 5.16 -5.21
N ALA A 3 -16.20 4.98 -4.76
CA ALA A 3 -15.38 6.06 -4.24
C ALA A 3 -14.95 7.02 -5.37
N VAL A 4 -14.93 8.32 -5.06
CA VAL A 4 -14.53 9.41 -5.95
C VAL A 4 -13.73 10.43 -5.13
N LEU A 5 -12.63 10.93 -5.69
CA LEU A 5 -11.85 12.00 -5.06
C LEU A 5 -12.59 13.34 -5.20
N HIS A 6 -12.87 13.96 -4.06
CA HIS A 6 -13.36 15.34 -4.03
C HIS A 6 -12.22 16.32 -4.32
N LEU A 7 -12.54 17.53 -4.78
CA LEU A 7 -11.54 18.58 -5.02
C LEU A 7 -10.73 18.90 -3.75
N GLU A 8 -11.39 18.90 -2.60
CA GLU A 8 -10.72 19.13 -1.30
C GLU A 8 -9.71 18.03 -0.95
N HIS A 9 -9.95 16.78 -1.36
CA HIS A 9 -8.94 15.73 -1.18
C HIS A 9 -7.67 16.04 -1.99
N LYS A 10 -7.85 16.55 -3.21
CA LYS A 10 -6.71 16.94 -4.07
C LYS A 10 -5.98 18.14 -3.51
N ARG A 11 -6.70 19.16 -3.04
CA ARG A 11 -6.11 20.35 -2.39
C ARG A 11 -5.33 19.97 -1.14
N TYR A 12 -5.89 19.10 -0.30
CA TYR A 12 -5.21 18.61 0.89
C TYR A 12 -3.90 17.90 0.54
N PHE A 13 -3.93 16.99 -0.43
CA PHE A 13 -2.74 16.28 -0.88
C PHE A 13 -1.68 17.20 -1.49
N GLN A 14 -2.09 18.16 -2.32
CA GLN A 14 -1.18 19.15 -2.92
C GLN A 14 -0.47 20.00 -1.86
N ASN A 15 -1.18 20.34 -0.78
CA ASN A 15 -0.63 21.19 0.28
C ASN A 15 0.28 20.44 1.26
N HIS A 16 -0.02 19.17 1.54
CA HIS A 16 0.67 18.41 2.60
C HIS A 16 1.57 17.28 2.07
N GLY A 17 1.51 16.97 0.77
CA GLY A 17 2.20 15.83 0.18
C GLY A 17 1.67 14.46 0.63
N ASN A 18 0.57 14.43 1.39
CA ASN A 18 -0.06 13.20 1.88
C ASN A 18 -1.56 13.38 2.10
N ILE A 19 -2.30 12.27 2.15
CA ILE A 19 -3.72 12.23 2.53
C ILE A 19 -4.12 10.85 3.07
N LEU A 20 -4.82 10.83 4.20
CA LEU A 20 -5.34 9.62 4.83
C LEU A 20 -6.81 9.42 4.48
N PHE A 21 -7.16 8.19 4.10
CA PHE A 21 -8.54 7.76 3.90
C PHE A 21 -8.90 6.61 4.83
N GLU A 22 -9.99 6.79 5.57
CA GLU A 22 -10.64 5.70 6.28
C GLU A 22 -11.26 4.72 5.28
N LYS A 23 -11.01 3.41 5.48
CA LYS A 23 -11.66 2.30 4.75
C LYS A 23 -11.62 2.45 3.22
N ILE A 24 -10.49 2.90 2.66
CA ILE A 24 -10.30 3.01 1.21
C ILE A 24 -10.37 1.65 0.51
N ALA A 25 -9.97 0.58 1.20
CA ALA A 25 -10.05 -0.79 0.72
C ALA A 25 -11.04 -1.63 1.53
N PRO A 26 -11.70 -2.63 0.92
CA PRO A 26 -12.61 -3.51 1.64
C PRO A 26 -11.87 -4.30 2.73
N VAL A 27 -12.36 -4.21 3.98
CA VAL A 27 -11.78 -4.89 5.14
C VAL A 27 -11.66 -6.40 4.93
N SER A 28 -12.64 -7.02 4.26
CA SER A 28 -12.63 -8.45 3.94
C SER A 28 -11.42 -8.83 3.08
N ASP A 29 -11.08 -7.99 2.09
CA ASP A 29 -10.00 -8.27 1.15
C ASP A 29 -8.65 -8.03 1.84
N CYS A 30 -8.54 -6.98 2.67
CA CYS A 30 -7.35 -6.72 3.47
C CYS A 30 -7.03 -7.87 4.44
N ARG A 31 -8.02 -8.37 5.17
CA ARG A 31 -7.85 -9.50 6.09
C ARG A 31 -7.50 -10.80 5.35
N LYS A 32 -8.15 -11.03 4.20
CA LYS A 32 -7.84 -12.18 3.35
C LYS A 32 -6.40 -12.13 2.86
N LEU A 33 -5.94 -10.97 2.37
CA LEU A 33 -4.56 -10.78 1.94
C LEU A 33 -3.57 -11.01 3.09
N GLU A 34 -3.87 -10.51 4.30
CA GLU A 34 -3.01 -10.76 5.47
C GLU A 34 -2.89 -12.26 5.78
N ALA A 35 -3.98 -13.01 5.71
CA ALA A 35 -3.96 -14.46 5.93
C ALA A 35 -3.13 -15.18 4.85
N GLU A 36 -3.29 -14.82 3.58
CA GLU A 36 -2.49 -15.35 2.48
C GLU A 36 -1.00 -15.03 2.64
N LEU A 37 -0.66 -13.81 3.09
CA LEU A 37 0.71 -13.39 3.37
C LEU A 37 1.35 -14.19 4.51
N LYS A 38 0.60 -14.46 5.59
CA LYS A 38 1.06 -15.29 6.71
C LYS A 38 1.34 -16.72 6.26
N LEU A 39 0.41 -17.33 5.51
CA LEU A 39 0.59 -18.67 4.94
C LEU A 39 1.78 -18.73 3.98
N PHE A 40 1.93 -17.73 3.11
CA PHE A 40 3.06 -17.65 2.18
C PHE A 40 4.40 -17.64 2.92
N LEU A 41 4.53 -16.85 3.99
CA LEU A 41 5.75 -16.85 4.81
C LEU A 41 5.97 -18.19 5.52
N GLU A 42 4.91 -18.85 6.00
CA GLU A 42 5.04 -20.18 6.62
C GLU A 42 5.57 -21.22 5.63
N GLU A 43 5.04 -21.24 4.40
CA GLU A 43 5.47 -22.17 3.34
C GLU A 43 6.90 -21.91 2.90
N VAL A 44 7.26 -20.64 2.68
CA VAL A 44 8.60 -20.27 2.22
C VAL A 44 9.64 -20.37 3.35
N ALA A 45 9.23 -20.20 4.61
CA ALA A 45 10.08 -20.40 5.78
C ALA A 45 10.63 -21.82 5.92
N VAL A 46 9.95 -22.83 5.36
CA VAL A 46 10.43 -24.22 5.34
C VAL A 46 11.68 -24.36 4.45
N ALA A 47 11.88 -23.45 3.49
CA ALA A 47 12.95 -23.50 2.49
C ALA A 47 14.30 -22.87 2.91
N LYS A 48 14.48 -22.58 4.21
CA LYS A 48 15.61 -21.87 4.85
C LYS A 48 15.50 -20.35 4.76
N ASP A 49 15.49 -19.75 5.95
CA ASP A 49 15.67 -18.32 6.26
C ASP A 49 14.39 -17.49 6.45
N ARG A 50 13.82 -17.62 7.65
CA ARG A 50 12.55 -17.02 8.13
C ARG A 50 12.54 -15.49 8.22
N LEU A 51 13.70 -14.85 8.15
CA LEU A 51 13.86 -13.43 8.49
C LEU A 51 14.32 -12.57 7.33
N LEU A 52 14.50 -13.15 6.14
CA LEU A 52 14.85 -12.38 4.95
C LEU A 52 13.69 -11.45 4.57
N GLN A 53 13.85 -10.16 4.83
CA GLN A 53 13.00 -9.05 4.38
C GLN A 53 12.60 -9.20 2.89
N ARG A 54 13.50 -9.76 2.07
CA ARG A 54 13.29 -10.17 0.67
C ARG A 54 11.96 -10.89 0.43
N TRP A 55 11.50 -11.76 1.33
CA TRP A 55 10.27 -12.53 1.10
C TRP A 55 9.00 -11.70 1.28
N ARG A 56 9.11 -10.53 1.91
CA ARG A 56 8.04 -9.56 2.08
C ARG A 56 8.05 -8.48 0.99
N GLU A 57 9.08 -8.43 0.16
CA GLU A 57 9.21 -7.51 -0.96
C GLU A 57 8.54 -8.07 -2.22
N ASN A 58 7.88 -7.21 -2.99
CA ASN A 58 7.29 -7.54 -4.30
C ASN A 58 6.30 -8.72 -4.24
N VAL A 59 5.57 -8.86 -3.13
CA VAL A 59 4.58 -9.91 -2.88
C VAL A 59 3.44 -9.87 -3.88
N PHE A 60 3.16 -8.73 -4.53
CA PHE A 60 2.21 -8.67 -5.65
C PHE A 60 2.54 -9.62 -6.81
N ARG A 61 3.79 -10.08 -6.92
CA ARG A 61 4.21 -11.07 -7.93
C ARG A 61 3.79 -12.49 -7.59
N SER A 62 3.59 -12.78 -6.31
CA SER A 62 3.24 -14.10 -5.80
C SER A 62 1.78 -14.19 -5.39
N LEU A 63 1.22 -13.09 -4.86
CA LEU A 63 -0.12 -13.02 -4.31
C LEU A 63 -1.01 -12.11 -5.18
N PRO A 64 -1.90 -12.68 -6.01
CA PRO A 64 -2.78 -11.88 -6.87
C PRO A 64 -3.74 -11.00 -6.07
N GLY A 65 -3.96 -11.30 -4.79
CA GLY A 65 -4.76 -10.50 -3.85
C GLY A 65 -4.31 -9.03 -3.77
N VAL A 66 -3.01 -8.76 -3.92
CA VAL A 66 -2.50 -7.37 -3.91
C VAL A 66 -3.03 -6.58 -5.09
N GLN A 67 -2.85 -7.09 -6.31
CA GLN A 67 -3.35 -6.43 -7.53
C GLN A 67 -4.87 -6.36 -7.54
N ALA A 68 -5.55 -7.38 -7.01
CA ALA A 68 -7.01 -7.38 -6.87
C ALA A 68 -7.48 -6.20 -6.00
N ILE A 69 -6.84 -5.96 -4.84
CA ILE A 69 -7.15 -4.80 -3.99
C ILE A 69 -6.87 -3.49 -4.73
N VAL A 70 -5.69 -3.36 -5.35
CA VAL A 70 -5.31 -2.14 -6.10
C VAL A 70 -6.36 -1.77 -7.15
N LYS A 71 -6.80 -2.75 -7.95
CA LYS A 71 -7.79 -2.52 -9.01
C LYS A 71 -9.20 -2.32 -8.48
N LYS A 72 -9.63 -3.11 -7.49
CA LYS A 72 -10.98 -3.02 -6.91
C LYS A 72 -11.20 -1.72 -6.15
N ALA A 73 -10.21 -1.29 -5.35
CA ALA A 73 -10.24 -0.01 -4.64
C ALA A 73 -9.79 1.18 -5.51
N ARG A 74 -9.39 0.93 -6.77
CA ARG A 74 -8.94 1.96 -7.73
C ARG A 74 -7.76 2.79 -7.22
N LEU A 75 -6.88 2.18 -6.43
CA LEU A 75 -5.74 2.85 -5.80
C LEU A 75 -4.79 3.44 -6.84
N ASP A 76 -4.59 2.74 -7.95
CA ASP A 76 -3.81 3.20 -9.10
C ASP A 76 -4.39 4.48 -9.73
N LYS A 77 -5.72 4.54 -9.90
CA LYS A 77 -6.39 5.71 -10.47
C LYS A 77 -6.33 6.90 -9.51
N PHE A 78 -6.52 6.67 -8.21
CA PHE A 78 -6.43 7.74 -7.21
C PHE A 78 -5.00 8.25 -7.08
N ALA A 79 -3.98 7.38 -7.09
CA ALA A 79 -2.59 7.79 -7.09
C ALA A 79 -2.24 8.65 -8.32
N ALA A 80 -2.66 8.23 -9.52
CA ALA A 80 -2.48 9.02 -10.75
C ALA A 80 -3.16 10.40 -10.66
N GLU A 81 -4.40 10.44 -10.16
CA GLU A 81 -5.20 11.66 -10.05
C GLU A 81 -4.64 12.64 -9.00
N LEU A 82 -4.11 12.14 -7.88
CA LEU A 82 -3.48 12.97 -6.84
C LEU A 82 -2.13 13.56 -7.28
N THR A 83 -1.39 12.82 -8.12
CA THR A 83 -0.05 13.22 -8.61
C THR A 83 -0.06 13.88 -9.98
N HIS A 84 -1.24 14.14 -10.55
CA HIS A 84 -1.42 14.68 -11.91
C HIS A 84 -0.68 13.89 -13.00
N ARG A 85 -0.62 12.57 -12.85
CA ARG A 85 -0.08 11.66 -13.86
C ARG A 85 -1.20 11.09 -14.72
N SER A 86 -0.93 10.86 -16.00
CA SER A 86 -1.89 10.21 -16.91
C SER A 86 -2.24 8.79 -16.46
N ARG A 87 -1.22 8.04 -16.00
CA ARG A 87 -1.37 6.67 -15.51
C ARG A 87 -0.18 6.31 -14.62
N VAL A 88 -0.41 5.46 -13.60
CA VAL A 88 0.64 4.85 -12.78
C VAL A 88 0.37 3.36 -12.61
N ALA A 89 1.42 2.57 -12.41
CA ALA A 89 1.36 1.14 -12.14
C ALA A 89 2.03 0.82 -10.80
N LEU A 90 1.54 -0.22 -10.13
CA LEU A 90 2.25 -0.81 -9.00
C LEU A 90 3.57 -1.41 -9.51
N VAL A 91 4.70 -0.90 -9.04
CA VAL A 91 6.04 -1.33 -9.46
C VAL A 91 6.80 -2.05 -8.35
N LYS A 92 6.47 -1.76 -7.10
CA LYS A 92 7.02 -2.42 -5.91
C LYS A 92 6.03 -2.40 -4.76
N ASP A 93 6.14 -3.38 -3.89
CA ASP A 93 5.47 -3.38 -2.59
C ASP A 93 6.38 -3.99 -1.50
N LEU A 94 6.03 -3.73 -0.25
CA LEU A 94 6.65 -4.35 0.91
C LEU A 94 5.57 -4.60 1.96
N TRP A 95 5.43 -5.86 2.38
CA TRP A 95 4.63 -6.19 3.56
C TRP A 95 5.44 -5.95 4.83
N MET A 96 4.86 -5.19 5.75
CA MET A 96 5.56 -4.64 6.91
C MET A 96 4.86 -5.03 8.21
N LEU A 97 5.68 -5.23 9.23
CA LEU A 97 5.28 -5.54 10.60
C LEU A 97 5.59 -4.38 11.56
N THR A 98 6.46 -3.45 11.15
CA THR A 98 6.78 -2.24 11.92
C THR A 98 6.91 -1.00 11.01
N GLU A 99 6.86 0.20 11.60
CA GLU A 99 6.94 1.47 10.87
C GLU A 99 8.35 1.73 10.31
N GLU A 100 9.39 1.26 11.00
CA GLU A 100 10.80 1.49 10.66
C GLU A 100 11.23 0.77 9.36
N GLU A 101 10.39 -0.14 8.85
CA GLU A 101 10.61 -0.85 7.59
C GLU A 101 10.30 0.01 6.35
N ILE A 102 9.66 1.18 6.50
CA ILE A 102 9.25 2.02 5.37
C ILE A 102 10.47 2.68 4.71
N ARG A 103 10.90 2.12 3.58
CA ARG A 103 11.96 2.69 2.72
C ARG A 103 11.48 2.83 1.28
N PHE A 104 10.62 3.82 1.03
CA PHE A 104 10.13 4.16 -0.31
C PHE A 104 10.39 5.64 -0.56
N SER A 105 11.20 5.99 -1.56
CA SER A 105 11.50 7.40 -1.89
C SER A 105 11.50 7.75 -3.37
N ASP A 106 11.45 6.76 -4.27
CA ASP A 106 11.65 6.91 -5.72
C ASP A 106 10.38 6.67 -6.56
N CYS A 107 9.20 6.59 -5.95
CA CYS A 107 7.92 6.43 -6.64
C CYS A 107 7.18 7.76 -6.82
N ASP A 108 6.36 7.85 -7.86
CA ASP A 108 5.46 8.99 -8.07
C ASP A 108 4.48 9.14 -6.89
N CYS A 109 3.97 8.01 -6.38
CA CYS A 109 3.13 7.97 -5.19
C CYS A 109 3.33 6.64 -4.45
N ALA A 110 3.36 6.69 -3.12
CA ALA A 110 3.28 5.52 -2.26
C ALA A 110 1.93 5.49 -1.53
N ILE A 111 1.46 4.28 -1.25
CA ILE A 111 0.26 4.05 -0.44
C ILE A 111 0.59 3.06 0.66
N LEU A 112 0.47 3.48 1.91
CA LEU A 112 0.47 2.57 3.05
C LEU A 112 -0.96 2.09 3.31
N LEU A 113 -1.20 0.78 3.20
CA LEU A 113 -2.51 0.17 3.42
C LEU A 113 -2.47 -0.76 4.64
N ARG A 114 -3.33 -0.51 5.62
CA ARG A 114 -3.46 -1.34 6.83
C ARG A 114 -4.18 -2.65 6.52
N LEU A 115 -3.57 -3.77 6.89
CA LEU A 115 -4.12 -5.11 6.63
C LEU A 115 -4.79 -5.72 7.87
N SER A 116 -4.42 -5.25 9.07
CA SER A 116 -5.03 -5.67 10.33
C SER A 116 -5.14 -4.54 11.36
N GLY A 117 -5.66 -4.90 12.55
CA GLY A 117 -5.98 -3.96 13.61
C GLY A 117 -7.29 -3.21 13.39
N GLU A 118 -7.52 -2.19 14.20
CA GLU A 118 -8.71 -1.34 14.16
C GLU A 118 -8.78 -0.53 12.85
N LYS A 119 -7.62 -0.05 12.38
CA LYS A 119 -7.47 0.75 11.15
C LYS A 119 -7.41 -0.08 9.88
N VAL A 120 -7.84 -1.35 9.88
CA VAL A 120 -7.83 -2.20 8.69
C VAL A 120 -8.57 -1.55 7.51
N GLY A 121 -7.96 -1.60 6.33
CA GLY A 121 -8.49 -0.98 5.11
C GLY A 121 -8.27 0.53 5.02
N TRP A 122 -7.68 1.17 6.04
CA TRP A 122 -7.24 2.56 5.95
C TRP A 122 -6.02 2.67 5.05
N GLY A 123 -5.98 3.72 4.25
CA GLY A 123 -4.90 3.96 3.29
C GLY A 123 -4.37 5.38 3.37
N LEU A 124 -3.05 5.51 3.54
CA LEU A 124 -2.35 6.77 3.50
C LEU A 124 -1.61 6.89 2.16
N PHE A 125 -1.98 7.87 1.35
CA PHE A 125 -1.26 8.23 0.13
C PHE A 125 -0.20 9.27 0.50
N PHE A 126 1.00 9.16 -0.05
CA PHE A 126 2.08 10.12 0.18
C PHE A 126 3.11 10.12 -0.96
N THR A 127 3.89 11.19 -1.03
CA THR A 127 5.08 11.30 -1.91
C THR A 127 6.33 11.53 -1.08
N GLY A 128 7.48 11.01 -1.53
CA GLY A 128 8.72 11.12 -0.78
C GLY A 128 8.73 10.23 0.46
N GLU A 129 9.30 10.72 1.55
CA GLU A 129 9.40 9.98 2.81
C GLU A 129 8.04 9.79 3.49
N TYR A 130 7.96 8.75 4.33
CA TYR A 130 6.76 8.48 5.10
C TYR A 130 6.46 9.61 6.09
N PRO A 131 5.24 10.18 6.11
CA PRO A 131 4.90 11.24 7.04
C PRO A 131 4.56 10.63 8.42
N SER A 132 5.59 10.49 9.26
CA SER A 132 5.44 9.99 10.63
C SER A 132 4.37 10.75 11.41
N GLY A 133 3.59 10.03 12.22
CA GLY A 133 2.52 10.60 13.05
C GLY A 133 1.17 10.82 12.34
N VAL A 134 1.04 10.57 11.03
CA VAL A 134 -0.26 10.66 10.34
C VAL A 134 -1.09 9.40 10.51
N LEU A 135 -0.47 8.24 10.31
CA LEU A 135 -1.10 6.93 10.51
C LEU A 135 -0.26 6.12 11.49
N GLU A 136 -0.62 6.19 12.77
CA GLU A 136 0.10 5.49 13.83
C GLU A 136 0.04 3.97 13.68
N TRP A 137 1.13 3.32 14.10
CA TRP A 137 1.31 1.88 14.05
C TRP A 137 0.92 1.20 15.37
N ASP A 138 -0.07 0.31 15.33
CA ASP A 138 -0.46 -0.48 16.50
C ASP A 138 0.41 -1.74 16.62
N SER A 139 0.84 -2.11 17.83
CA SER A 139 1.62 -3.34 18.04
C SER A 139 0.88 -4.59 17.57
N GLY A 140 1.57 -5.51 16.89
CA GLY A 140 1.00 -6.78 16.43
C GLY A 140 0.10 -6.67 15.19
N THR A 141 0.11 -5.52 14.52
CA THR A 141 -0.60 -5.31 13.27
C THR A 141 0.35 -5.30 12.08
N SER A 142 -0.20 -5.44 10.89
CA SER A 142 0.57 -5.38 9.65
C SER A 142 -0.03 -4.41 8.63
N ALA A 143 0.83 -3.93 7.75
CA ALA A 143 0.46 -3.08 6.64
C ALA A 143 1.27 -3.45 5.40
N ILE A 144 0.79 -3.06 4.23
CA ILE A 144 1.56 -3.16 2.99
C ILE A 144 1.76 -1.77 2.42
N VAL A 145 3.02 -1.43 2.10
CA VAL A 145 3.33 -0.23 1.34
C VAL A 145 3.38 -0.59 -0.14
N LEU A 146 2.70 0.21 -0.96
CA LEU A 146 2.52 0.01 -2.39
C LEU A 146 3.13 1.22 -3.13
N GLY A 147 4.14 0.97 -3.96
CA GLY A 147 4.81 2.01 -4.75
C GLY A 147 4.27 2.06 -6.17
N PHE A 148 3.73 3.22 -6.55
CA PHE A 148 3.18 3.50 -7.86
C PHE A 148 4.11 4.42 -8.65
N SER A 149 4.38 4.04 -9.90
CA SER A 149 5.14 4.89 -10.82
C SER A 149 4.53 4.96 -12.22
N SER A 150 4.68 6.11 -12.88
CA SER A 150 4.35 6.27 -14.30
C SER A 150 5.36 5.60 -15.22
N ALA A 151 6.61 5.38 -14.78
CA ALA A 151 7.64 4.68 -15.55
C ALA A 151 7.36 3.16 -15.68
N GLY A 152 6.44 2.62 -14.87
CA GLY A 152 6.00 1.22 -14.95
C GLY A 152 5.21 0.88 -16.22
N PHE A 153 4.95 1.86 -17.09
CA PHE A 153 4.48 1.62 -18.44
C PHE A 153 5.59 1.98 -19.42
N PRO A 154 6.08 1.03 -20.24
CA PRO A 154 6.91 1.39 -21.38
C PRO A 154 6.10 2.33 -22.28
N ASN A 155 6.76 3.39 -22.74
CA ASN A 155 6.21 4.33 -23.74
C ASN A 155 5.85 3.60 -25.04
#